data_AF-A0AAJ0HGK4-F1
#
_entry.id   AF-A0AAJ0HGK4-F1
#
_cell.length_a   1.000
_cell.length_b   1.000
_cell.length_c   1.000
_cell.angle_alpha   90.00
_cell.angle_beta   90.00
_cell.angle_gamma   90.00
#
_symmetry.space_group_name_H-M   'P 1'
#
loop_
_entity.id
_entity.type
_entity.pdbx_description
1 polymer ?
#
loop_
_entity_poly.entity_id
_entity_poly.type
_entity_poly.pdbx_seq_one_letter_code
_entity_poly.pdbx_strand_id
1 'polypeptide(L)'
;MADYYMPRPAQHRSQESSMYRPTKAEDWEPYRDIIAQLYTTMKLKDVMLEMQMIHHFKATEKQYKTQLKKWNLDTKYIKASEYMAMIKTKRQRESENPPKQTRFTLRGRTVDPKDITRFEKRALKKGMIKPEDQLYDQEPIEDLKFDTPSPEPSHYHSYVQPSAQYTY
;
A
#
# COMPACT_ATOMS: atom_id res chain seq x y z
N MET A 1 6.63 25.77 63.88
CA MET A 1 6.98 25.79 62.44
C MET A 1 8.19 24.90 62.25
N ALA A 2 7.98 23.67 61.79
CA ALA A 2 9.06 22.76 61.42
C ALA A 2 8.93 22.53 59.91
N ASP A 3 9.82 23.15 59.15
CA ASP A 3 9.95 22.97 57.72
C ASP A 3 10.40 21.53 57.43
N TYR A 4 9.42 20.66 57.17
CA TYR A 4 9.67 19.32 56.67
C TYR A 4 10.24 19.41 55.26
N TYR A 5 11.56 19.32 55.17
CA TYR A 5 12.28 19.09 53.93
C TYR A 5 11.94 17.67 53.43
N MET A 6 10.90 17.56 52.59
CA MET A 6 10.69 16.34 51.80
C MET A 6 11.73 16.32 50.68
N PRO A 7 12.60 15.29 50.61
CA PRO A 7 13.44 15.12 49.43
C PRO A 7 12.52 14.78 48.25
N ARG A 8 12.55 15.61 47.20
CA ARG A 8 11.89 15.31 45.92
C ARG A 8 12.38 13.92 45.45
N PRO A 9 11.50 12.98 45.09
CA PRO A 9 11.94 11.74 44.48
C PRO A 9 12.54 12.07 43.10
N ALA A 10 13.86 12.11 43.02
CA ALA A 10 14.59 12.06 41.76
C ALA A 10 14.54 10.62 41.23
N GLN A 11 13.37 10.16 40.81
CA GLN A 11 13.18 8.83 40.22
C GLN A 11 12.43 8.94 38.90
N HIS A 12 13.09 9.50 37.89
CA HIS A 12 12.69 9.31 36.48
C HIS A 12 13.88 9.00 35.56
N ARG A 13 15.06 8.64 36.11
CA ARG A 13 16.30 8.45 35.34
C ARG A 13 16.91 7.05 35.44
N SER A 14 16.08 6.01 35.58
CA SER A 14 16.60 4.63 35.75
C SER A 14 16.02 3.61 34.78
N GLN A 15 15.14 3.98 33.84
CA GLN A 15 14.63 3.05 32.81
C GLN A 15 15.33 3.15 31.45
N GLU A 16 16.22 4.12 31.23
CA GLU A 16 16.94 4.25 29.96
C GLU A 16 18.11 3.24 29.81
N SER A 17 18.53 2.58 30.90
CA SER A 17 19.72 1.72 30.93
C SER A 17 19.52 0.31 30.39
N SER A 18 18.26 -0.16 30.21
CA SER A 18 17.98 -1.49 29.63
C SER A 18 17.55 -1.46 28.16
N MET A 19 17.61 -0.29 27.50
CA MET A 19 17.16 -0.16 26.11
C MET A 19 18.19 -0.70 25.13
N TYR A 20 17.83 -1.76 24.41
CA TYR A 20 18.65 -2.30 23.34
C TYR A 20 18.55 -1.40 22.11
N ARG A 21 19.72 -1.00 21.58
CA ARG A 21 19.84 -0.17 20.38
C ARG A 21 20.56 -0.98 19.31
N PRO A 22 19.88 -1.33 18.21
CA PRO A 22 20.50 -2.12 17.16
C PRO A 22 21.60 -1.31 16.46
N THR A 23 22.75 -1.94 16.27
CA THR A 23 23.93 -1.38 15.58
C THR A 23 24.25 -2.15 14.30
N LYS A 24 23.94 -3.44 14.26
CA LYS A 24 24.15 -4.33 13.12
C LYS A 24 22.82 -4.74 12.49
N ALA A 25 22.89 -5.36 11.31
CA ALA A 25 21.70 -5.92 10.67
C ALA A 25 21.16 -7.15 11.41
N GLU A 26 22.04 -7.98 11.96
CA GLU A 26 21.72 -9.20 12.72
C GLU A 26 20.81 -8.91 13.92
N ASP A 27 21.01 -7.75 14.56
CA ASP A 27 20.23 -7.26 15.70
C ASP A 27 18.73 -7.12 15.40
N TRP A 28 18.33 -7.06 14.12
CA TRP A 28 16.94 -6.89 13.68
C TRP A 28 16.24 -8.21 13.36
N GLU A 29 16.99 -9.24 13.00
CA GLU A 29 16.43 -10.51 12.53
C GLU A 29 15.53 -11.19 13.59
N PRO A 30 15.85 -11.18 14.90
CA PRO A 30 14.96 -11.74 15.94
C PRO A 30 13.60 -11.04 16.04
N TYR A 31 13.53 -9.77 15.63
CA TYR A 31 12.33 -8.95 15.70
C TYR A 31 11.62 -8.80 14.35
N ARG A 32 12.17 -9.39 13.28
CA ARG A 32 11.67 -9.22 11.91
C ARG A 32 10.19 -9.58 11.80
N ASP A 33 9.81 -10.77 12.27
CA ASP A 33 8.45 -11.27 12.14
C ASP A 33 7.46 -10.45 12.98
N ILE A 34 7.86 -10.04 14.18
CA ILE A 34 7.08 -9.18 15.07
C ILE A 34 6.84 -7.82 14.40
N ILE A 35 7.91 -7.18 13.94
CA ILE A 35 7.82 -5.88 13.25
C ILE A 35 6.96 -6.02 11.99
N ALA A 36 7.06 -7.11 11.23
CA ALA A 36 6.27 -7.34 10.02
C ALA A 36 4.77 -7.46 10.33
N GLN A 37 4.41 -8.20 11.38
CA GLN A 37 3.02 -8.34 11.82
C GLN A 37 2.45 -7.00 12.29
N LEU A 38 3.17 -6.28 13.17
CA LEU A 38 2.75 -4.99 13.68
C LEU A 38 2.63 -3.94 12.56
N TYR A 39 3.57 -3.95 11.61
CA TYR A 39 3.55 -3.01 10.48
C TYR A 39 2.38 -3.26 9.53
N THR A 40 1.85 -4.48 9.48
CA THR A 40 0.67 -4.80 8.66
C THR A 40 -0.57 -4.06 9.18
N THR A 41 -0.78 -4.06 10.49
CA THR A 41 -1.99 -3.52 11.13
C THR A 41 -1.85 -2.05 11.53
N MET A 42 -0.66 -1.60 11.97
CA MET A 42 -0.46 -0.29 12.60
C MET A 42 0.41 0.66 11.75
N LYS A 43 0.51 1.93 12.18
CA LYS A 43 1.43 2.90 11.57
C LYS A 43 2.84 2.70 12.13
N LEU A 44 3.86 3.08 11.36
CA LEU A 44 5.26 2.93 11.76
C LEU A 44 5.56 3.53 13.15
N LYS A 45 4.99 4.70 13.47
CA LYS A 45 5.18 5.34 14.77
C LYS A 45 4.65 4.50 15.94
N ASP A 46 3.54 3.81 15.74
CA ASP A 46 2.92 2.96 16.75
C ASP A 46 3.74 1.67 16.91
N VAL A 47 4.21 1.09 15.79
CA VAL A 47 5.15 -0.06 15.80
C VAL A 47 6.42 0.29 16.60
N MET A 48 6.99 1.47 16.37
CA MET A 48 8.17 1.93 17.09
C MET A 48 7.91 2.08 18.60
N LEU A 49 6.73 2.59 18.97
CA LEU A 49 6.33 2.73 20.37
C LEU A 49 6.18 1.36 21.04
N GLU A 50 5.52 0.43 20.37
CA GLU A 50 5.31 -0.93 20.87
C GLU A 50 6.62 -1.70 21.04
N MET A 51 7.50 -1.64 20.03
CA MET A 51 8.85 -2.21 20.11
C MET A 51 9.68 -1.61 21.25
N GLN A 52 9.52 -0.31 21.51
CA GLN A 52 10.20 0.36 22.60
C GLN A 52 9.66 -0.06 23.98
N MET A 53 8.33 -0.21 24.12
CA MET A 53 7.69 -0.52 25.40
C MET A 53 7.76 -2.00 25.77
N ILE A 54 7.48 -2.90 24.82
CA ILE A 54 7.34 -4.33 25.07
C ILE A 54 8.68 -5.05 24.88
N HIS A 55 9.43 -4.69 23.84
CA HIS A 55 10.66 -5.39 23.45
C HIS A 55 11.93 -4.64 23.87
N HIS A 56 11.80 -3.51 24.57
CA HIS A 56 12.91 -2.62 24.95
C HIS A 56 13.84 -2.26 23.77
N PHE A 57 13.31 -2.28 22.56
CA PHE A 57 14.05 -2.12 21.32
C PHE A 57 13.84 -0.70 20.77
N LYS A 58 14.88 0.13 20.90
CA LYS A 58 14.82 1.55 20.50
C LYS A 58 15.68 1.79 19.26
N ALA A 59 15.02 2.12 18.16
CA ALA A 59 15.67 2.53 16.92
C ALA A 59 14.99 3.76 16.30
N THR A 60 15.69 4.45 15.40
CA THR A 60 15.17 5.64 14.72
C THR A 60 14.20 5.26 13.60
N GLU A 61 13.28 6.17 13.25
CA GLU A 61 12.33 5.97 12.15
C GLU A 61 13.04 5.65 10.82
N LYS A 62 14.20 6.28 10.56
CA LYS A 62 15.03 6.02 9.38
C LYS A 62 15.52 4.57 9.37
N GLN A 63 16.01 4.05 10.49
CA GLN A 63 16.48 2.66 10.57
C GLN A 63 15.35 1.66 10.32
N TYR A 64 14.18 1.86 10.94
CA TYR A 64 13.02 1.01 10.66
C TYR A 64 12.64 1.04 9.18
N LYS A 65 12.58 2.22 8.55
CA LYS A 65 12.28 2.32 7.10
C LYS A 65 13.29 1.56 6.25
N THR A 66 14.58 1.67 6.57
CA THR A 66 15.63 0.91 5.88
C THR A 66 15.40 -0.60 5.99
N GLN A 67 15.06 -1.10 7.18
CA GLN A 67 14.85 -2.54 7.40
C GLN A 67 13.56 -3.05 6.78
N LEU A 68 12.46 -2.29 6.88
CA LEU A 68 11.22 -2.61 6.18
C LEU A 68 11.45 -2.70 4.67
N LYS A 69 12.26 -1.80 4.09
CA LYS A 69 12.64 -1.87 2.68
C LYS A 69 13.51 -3.10 2.39
N LYS A 70 14.49 -3.40 3.23
CA LYS A 70 15.35 -4.60 3.09
C LYS A 70 14.51 -5.90 3.11
N TRP A 71 13.46 -5.93 3.91
CA TRP A 71 12.53 -7.06 4.01
C TRP A 71 11.38 -7.02 3.00
N ASN A 72 11.37 -6.08 2.05
CA ASN A 72 10.30 -5.88 1.06
C ASN A 72 8.89 -5.70 1.68
N LEU A 73 8.82 -5.09 2.87
CA LEU A 73 7.58 -4.77 3.59
C LEU A 73 7.05 -3.37 3.26
N ASP A 74 7.72 -2.60 2.40
CA ASP A 74 7.29 -1.29 1.92
C ASP A 74 6.12 -1.37 0.90
N THR A 75 5.51 -2.54 0.78
CA THR A 75 4.44 -2.88 -0.16
C THR A 75 3.04 -2.56 0.35
N LYS A 76 2.92 -2.10 1.60
CA LYS A 76 1.66 -1.75 2.27
C LYS A 76 0.84 -0.70 1.49
N TYR A 77 1.51 0.24 0.83
CA TYR A 77 0.87 1.32 0.08
C TYR A 77 1.31 1.31 -1.38
N ILE A 78 0.40 1.71 -2.26
CA ILE A 78 0.69 1.92 -3.67
C ILE A 78 1.55 3.18 -3.81
N LYS A 79 2.71 3.04 -4.43
CA LYS A 79 3.69 4.09 -4.65
C LYS A 79 3.20 5.04 -5.76
N ALA A 80 3.71 6.28 -5.75
CA ALA A 80 3.38 7.25 -6.78
C ALA A 80 3.72 6.74 -8.18
N SER A 81 4.89 6.13 -8.36
CA SER A 81 5.32 5.52 -9.63
C SER A 81 4.35 4.44 -10.12
N GLU A 82 3.81 3.63 -9.22
CA GLU A 82 2.82 2.59 -9.53
C GLU A 82 1.49 3.20 -9.99
N TYR A 83 1.01 4.25 -9.31
CA TYR A 83 -0.13 5.03 -9.80
C TYR A 83 0.12 5.65 -11.17
N MET A 84 1.34 6.14 -11.44
CA MET A 84 1.69 6.71 -12.74
C MET A 84 1.65 5.65 -13.83
N ALA A 85 2.21 4.47 -13.59
CA ALA A 85 2.12 3.36 -14.53
C ALA A 85 0.65 2.98 -14.81
N MET A 86 -0.18 2.85 -13.78
CA MET A 86 -1.61 2.54 -13.95
C MET A 86 -2.35 3.60 -14.76
N ILE A 87 -2.14 4.90 -14.48
CA ILE A 87 -2.78 5.99 -15.22
C ILE A 87 -2.35 5.98 -16.69
N LYS A 88 -1.06 5.73 -16.97
CA LYS A 88 -0.54 5.62 -18.33
C LYS A 88 -1.17 4.46 -19.09
N THR A 89 -1.15 3.25 -18.51
CA THR A 89 -1.76 2.06 -19.10
C THR A 89 -3.26 2.26 -19.34
N LYS A 90 -3.96 2.89 -18.39
CA LYS A 90 -5.39 3.20 -18.53
C LYS A 90 -5.66 4.09 -19.75
N ARG A 91 -4.95 5.22 -19.88
CA ARG A 91 -5.11 6.15 -21.01
C ARG A 91 -4.80 5.50 -22.35
N GLN A 92 -3.75 4.68 -22.41
CA GLN A 92 -3.39 3.94 -23.61
C GLN A 92 -4.52 2.99 -24.04
N ARG A 93 -5.06 2.20 -23.12
CA ARG A 93 -6.15 1.23 -23.38
C ARG A 93 -7.48 1.91 -23.72
N GLU A 94 -7.73 3.08 -23.17
CA GLU A 94 -8.90 3.92 -23.52
C GLU A 94 -8.75 4.57 -24.91
N SER A 95 -7.53 4.80 -25.39
CA SER A 95 -7.26 5.31 -26.74
C SER A 95 -7.26 4.24 -27.85
N GLU A 96 -7.25 2.95 -27.48
CA GLU A 96 -7.41 1.85 -28.42
C GLU A 96 -8.82 1.83 -29.03
N ASN A 97 -8.97 1.25 -30.22
CA ASN A 97 -10.27 1.11 -30.89
C ASN A 97 -10.57 -0.40 -31.08
N PRO A 98 -11.56 -0.99 -30.37
CA PRO A 98 -12.47 -0.36 -29.40
C PRO A 98 -11.79 -0.05 -28.05
N PRO A 99 -12.28 0.96 -27.30
CA PRO A 99 -11.75 1.32 -26.00
C PRO A 99 -11.93 0.17 -25.00
N LYS A 100 -10.89 -0.10 -24.21
CA LYS A 100 -10.89 -1.23 -23.26
C LYS A 100 -10.91 -0.73 -21.82
N GLN A 101 -11.94 -1.12 -21.09
CA GLN A 101 -11.94 -1.01 -19.63
C GLN A 101 -10.75 -1.81 -19.07
N THR A 102 -9.99 -1.21 -18.16
CA THR A 102 -8.81 -1.85 -17.57
C THR A 102 -9.00 -2.00 -16.06
N ARG A 103 -8.88 -3.23 -15.56
CA ARG A 103 -8.85 -3.52 -14.13
C ARG A 103 -7.40 -3.79 -13.72
N PHE A 104 -6.94 -3.11 -12.68
CA PHE A 104 -5.56 -3.25 -12.18
C PHE A 104 -5.51 -4.12 -10.92
N THR A 105 -4.54 -5.03 -10.90
CA THR A 105 -4.17 -5.81 -9.73
C THR A 105 -2.69 -5.58 -9.45
N LEU A 106 -2.36 -5.14 -8.24
CA LEU A 106 -0.99 -4.88 -7.81
C LEU A 106 -0.71 -5.72 -6.56
N ARG A 107 0.32 -6.57 -6.60
CA ARG A 107 0.73 -7.43 -5.48
C ARG A 107 -0.43 -8.29 -4.93
N GLY A 108 -1.24 -8.84 -5.83
CA GLY A 108 -2.41 -9.67 -5.49
C GLY A 108 -3.62 -8.89 -4.96
N ARG A 109 -3.58 -7.56 -4.93
CA ARG A 109 -4.70 -6.70 -4.50
C ARG A 109 -5.29 -5.93 -5.67
N THR A 110 -6.61 -5.96 -5.82
CA THR A 110 -7.30 -5.14 -6.81
C THR A 110 -7.25 -3.67 -6.40
N VAL A 111 -6.86 -2.81 -7.33
CA VAL A 111 -6.80 -1.35 -7.10
C VAL A 111 -8.16 -0.73 -7.45
N ASP A 112 -8.74 0.04 -6.53
CA ASP A 112 -9.99 0.76 -6.78
C ASP A 112 -9.78 1.84 -7.86
N PRO A 113 -10.54 1.85 -8.96
CA PRO A 113 -10.49 2.89 -9.98
C PRO A 113 -10.64 4.33 -9.42
N LYS A 114 -11.34 4.50 -8.29
CA LYS A 114 -11.50 5.79 -7.60
C LYS A 114 -10.19 6.30 -7.03
N ASP A 115 -9.34 5.42 -6.51
CA ASP A 115 -8.02 5.80 -5.98
C ASP A 115 -7.09 6.26 -7.09
N ILE A 116 -7.14 5.58 -8.24
CA ILE A 116 -6.41 5.97 -9.46
C ILE A 116 -6.85 7.37 -9.90
N THR A 117 -8.17 7.60 -9.99
CA THR A 117 -8.74 8.89 -10.39
C THR A 117 -8.38 10.01 -9.40
N ARG A 118 -8.41 9.71 -8.10
CA ARG A 118 -8.02 10.67 -7.05
C ARG A 118 -6.55 11.04 -7.14
N PHE A 119 -5.68 10.06 -7.41
CA PHE A 119 -4.25 10.30 -7.63
C PHE A 119 -4.02 11.15 -8.87
N GLU A 120 -4.67 10.81 -9.99
CA GLU A 120 -4.56 11.54 -11.26
C GLU A 120 -4.87 13.03 -11.11
N LYS A 121 -6.00 13.37 -10.47
CA LYS A 121 -6.38 14.77 -10.18
C LYS A 121 -5.32 15.50 -9.35
N ARG A 122 -4.75 14.84 -8.34
CA ARG A 122 -3.68 15.40 -7.50
C ARG A 122 -2.40 15.61 -8.30
N ALA A 123 -2.03 14.67 -9.15
CA ALA A 123 -0.83 14.71 -9.96
C ALA A 123 -0.90 15.81 -11.02
N LEU A 124 -2.05 15.96 -11.71
CA LEU A 124 -2.32 17.07 -12.63
C LEU A 124 -2.21 18.43 -11.93
N LYS A 125 -2.82 18.59 -10.75
CA LYS A 125 -2.73 19.82 -9.95
C LYS A 125 -1.29 20.16 -9.56
N LYS A 126 -0.44 19.16 -9.34
CA LYS A 126 0.97 19.32 -8.99
C LYS A 126 1.91 19.43 -10.20
N GLY A 127 1.39 19.36 -11.44
CA GLY A 127 2.21 19.33 -12.65
C GLY A 127 3.09 18.09 -12.78
N MET A 128 2.78 17.00 -12.05
CA MET A 128 3.53 15.73 -12.08
C MET A 128 3.19 14.87 -13.31
N ILE A 129 2.06 15.15 -13.96
CA ILE A 129 1.66 14.55 -15.22
C ILE A 129 1.27 15.72 -16.13
N LYS A 130 1.79 15.74 -17.35
CA LYS A 130 1.21 16.54 -18.42
C LYS A 130 0.20 15.68 -19.21
N PRO A 131 -0.88 16.28 -19.73
CA PRO A 131 -1.82 15.55 -20.58
C PRO A 131 -1.16 14.91 -21.81
N GLU A 132 -0.01 15.46 -22.22
CA GLU A 132 0.78 15.07 -23.40
C GLU A 132 1.99 14.15 -23.11
N ASP A 133 2.24 13.74 -21.86
CA ASP A 133 3.38 12.86 -21.53
C ASP A 133 3.17 11.45 -22.14
N GLN A 134 3.58 11.29 -23.40
CA GLN A 134 3.67 10.02 -24.10
C GLN A 134 5.02 9.35 -23.76
N LEU A 135 4.91 8.14 -23.21
CA LEU A 135 5.91 7.11 -22.92
C LEU A 135 7.30 7.26 -23.54
N TYR A 136 8.34 7.19 -22.70
CA TYR A 136 9.49 6.28 -22.86
C TYR A 136 10.01 5.90 -21.45
N ASP A 137 10.37 4.63 -21.26
CA ASP A 137 11.21 4.11 -20.17
C ASP A 137 10.71 4.20 -18.72
N GLN A 138 9.76 3.33 -18.34
CA GLN A 138 9.70 2.88 -16.94
C GLN A 138 9.86 1.36 -16.95
N GLU A 139 10.78 0.86 -16.12
CA GLU A 139 10.97 -0.58 -15.92
C GLU A 139 9.62 -1.24 -15.62
N PRO A 140 9.36 -2.45 -16.16
CA PRO A 140 8.18 -3.22 -15.84
C PRO A 140 8.01 -3.29 -14.32
N ILE A 141 6.89 -2.77 -13.82
CA ILE A 141 6.55 -2.95 -12.41
C ILE A 141 6.20 -4.43 -12.26
N GLU A 142 7.12 -5.22 -11.72
CA GLU A 142 7.07 -6.70 -11.69
C GLU A 142 5.73 -7.28 -11.22
N ASP A 143 5.02 -6.58 -10.33
CA ASP A 143 3.76 -7.02 -9.73
C ASP A 143 2.48 -6.36 -10.30
N LEU A 144 2.59 -5.46 -11.28
CA LEU A 144 1.43 -4.78 -11.86
C LEU A 144 0.81 -5.62 -12.97
N LYS A 145 -0.35 -6.20 -12.70
CA LYS A 145 -1.16 -6.94 -13.68
C LYS A 145 -2.39 -6.10 -14.06
N PHE A 146 -2.82 -6.22 -15.30
CA PHE A 146 -4.05 -5.60 -15.75
C PHE A 146 -4.80 -6.51 -16.71
N ASP A 147 -6.13 -6.52 -16.61
CA ASP A 147 -7.01 -7.31 -17.46
C ASP A 147 -8.12 -6.43 -18.06
N THR A 148 -8.70 -6.90 -19.17
CA THR A 148 -9.95 -6.36 -19.70
C THR A 148 -11.04 -7.32 -19.26
N PRO A 149 -12.02 -6.92 -18.42
CA PRO A 149 -13.13 -7.80 -18.10
C PRO A 149 -13.85 -8.13 -19.42
N SER A 150 -13.85 -9.41 -19.79
CA SER A 150 -14.63 -9.90 -20.92
C SER A 150 -16.07 -9.47 -20.71
N PRO A 151 -16.77 -8.92 -21.71
CA PRO A 151 -18.22 -8.74 -21.59
C PRO A 151 -18.80 -10.10 -21.24
N GLU A 152 -19.58 -10.17 -20.16
CA GLU A 152 -20.33 -11.39 -19.85
C GLU A 152 -21.05 -11.83 -21.13
N PRO A 153 -21.03 -13.14 -21.48
CA PRO A 153 -21.85 -13.64 -22.56
C PRO A 153 -23.30 -13.35 -22.18
N SER A 154 -23.87 -12.34 -22.84
CA SER A 154 -25.28 -11.98 -22.75
C SER A 154 -26.09 -13.27 -22.78
N HIS A 155 -26.82 -13.52 -21.68
CA HIS A 155 -27.73 -14.64 -21.54
C HIS A 155 -28.92 -14.41 -22.49
N TYR A 156 -28.71 -14.53 -23.80
CA TYR A 156 -29.76 -14.69 -24.80
C TYR A 156 -30.32 -16.11 -24.63
N HIS A 157 -31.08 -16.32 -23.55
CA HIS A 157 -32.02 -17.42 -23.52
C HIS A 157 -33.14 -17.06 -24.48
N SER A 158 -33.03 -17.67 -25.66
CA SER A 158 -34.03 -17.79 -26.70
C SER A 158 -35.47 -17.70 -26.17
N TYR A 159 -36.21 -16.67 -26.59
CA TYR A 159 -37.65 -16.71 -26.58
C TYR A 159 -38.09 -17.82 -27.55
N VAL A 160 -38.34 -19.02 -27.01
CA VAL A 160 -39.10 -20.04 -27.74
C VAL A 160 -40.54 -19.55 -27.75
N GLN A 161 -40.99 -19.00 -28.89
CA GLN A 161 -42.42 -18.82 -29.14
C GLN A 161 -43.06 -20.21 -29.24
N PRO A 162 -44.04 -20.59 -28.40
CA PRO A 162 -44.84 -21.76 -28.67
C PRO A 162 -45.71 -21.45 -29.89
N SER A 163 -45.44 -22.14 -30.99
CA SER A 163 -46.27 -22.16 -32.19
C SER A 163 -47.69 -22.62 -31.81
N ALA A 164 -48.67 -21.77 -32.10
CA ALA A 164 -50.08 -22.12 -32.01
C ALA A 164 -50.37 -23.38 -32.84
N GLN A 165 -50.80 -24.45 -32.18
CA GLN A 165 -51.37 -25.62 -32.84
C GLN A 165 -52.80 -25.27 -33.26
N TYR A 166 -53.04 -25.15 -34.56
CA TYR A 166 -54.39 -25.19 -35.14
C TYR A 166 -54.87 -26.64 -35.10
N THR A 167 -56.01 -26.89 -34.46
CA THR A 167 -56.78 -28.13 -34.62
C THR A 167 -58.07 -27.78 -35.37
N TYR A 168 -58.28 -28.47 -36.50
CA TYR A 168 -59.51 -28.46 -37.30
C TYR A 168 -60.61 -29.29 -36.65
#